data_AF-A0A1Y1W3U0-F1
#
_entry.id   AF-A0A1Y1W3U0-F1
#
_cell.length_a   1.000
_cell.length_b   1.000
_cell.length_c   1.000
_cell.angle_alpha   90.00
_cell.angle_beta   90.00
_cell.angle_gamma   90.00
#
_symmetry.space_group_name_H-M   'P 1'
#
loop_
_entity.id
_entity.type
_entity.pdbx_description
1 polymer ?
#
loop_
_entity_poly.entity_id
_entity_poly.type
_entity_poly.pdbx_seq_one_letter_code
_entity_poly.pdbx_strand_id
1 'polypeptide(L)'
;LHISLTRPFYLQEHQIASFVSALQRQMATLDTSSLVVAFGGASIYQNEKQSRSFVALDVDLGADRIRRLLELVDAVMVRFSKPTFYADPRFHASIVWADRDAADGVPADTGRLGDMARELPGIQVDRLVCVVGDKEYAIA
;
A
#
# COMPACT_ATOMS: atom_id res chain seq x y z
N LEU A 1 6.33 -5.70 5.95
CA LEU A 1 5.92 -4.33 5.55
C LEU A 1 5.23 -4.41 4.19
N HIS A 2 4.31 -3.51 3.88
CA HIS A 2 3.66 -3.43 2.57
C HIS A 2 3.39 -1.97 2.20
N ILE A 3 3.17 -1.71 0.91
CA ILE A 3 2.63 -0.45 0.40
C ILE A 3 1.25 -0.78 -0.20
N SER A 4 0.21 -0.14 0.32
CA SER A 4 -1.16 -0.42 -0.09
C SER A 4 -1.48 0.19 -1.46
N LEU A 5 -2.10 -0.61 -2.33
CA LEU A 5 -2.64 -0.17 -3.63
C LEU A 5 -4.17 -0.18 -3.68
N THR A 6 -4.83 -0.65 -2.61
CA THR A 6 -6.28 -0.62 -2.45
C THR A 6 -6.63 -0.15 -1.05
N ARG A 7 -7.82 0.43 -0.90
CA ARG A 7 -8.49 0.53 0.41
C ARG A 7 -9.04 -0.83 0.80
N PRO A 8 -9.34 -1.11 2.08
CA PRO A 8 -10.09 -2.31 2.43
C PRO A 8 -11.45 -2.32 1.73
N PHE A 9 -11.82 -3.44 1.11
CA PHE A 9 -13.11 -3.61 0.44
C PHE A 9 -13.62 -5.04 0.60
N TYR A 10 -14.92 -5.22 0.34
CA TYR A 10 -15.54 -6.54 0.35
C TYR A 10 -15.60 -7.14 -1.04
N LEU A 11 -15.20 -8.41 -1.14
CA LEU A 11 -15.28 -9.22 -2.35
C LEU A 11 -16.07 -10.50 -2.06
N GLN A 12 -17.00 -10.86 -2.93
CA GLN A 12 -17.75 -12.11 -2.78
C GLN A 12 -16.84 -13.30 -3.12
N GLU A 13 -17.03 -14.43 -2.44
CA GLU A 13 -16.16 -15.61 -2.60
C GLU A 13 -16.06 -16.07 -4.06
N HIS A 14 -17.19 -16.14 -4.76
CA HIS A 14 -17.24 -16.54 -6.18
C HIS A 14 -16.52 -15.56 -7.12
N GLN A 15 -16.25 -14.32 -6.69
CA GLN A 15 -15.53 -13.31 -7.46
C GLN A 15 -14.00 -13.40 -7.26
N ILE A 16 -13.51 -14.07 -6.21
CA ILE A 16 -12.09 -14.05 -5.84
C ILE A 16 -11.20 -14.53 -6.98
N ALA A 17 -11.48 -15.71 -7.53
CA ALA A 17 -10.65 -16.29 -8.58
C ALA A 17 -10.61 -15.40 -9.84
N SER A 18 -11.76 -14.86 -10.25
CA SER A 18 -11.84 -13.99 -11.43
C SER A 18 -11.19 -12.62 -11.21
N PHE A 19 -11.27 -12.07 -9.99
CA PHE A 19 -10.60 -10.83 -9.58
C PHE A 19 -9.08 -10.98 -9.60
N VAL A 20 -8.54 -12.01 -8.94
CA VAL A 20 -7.10 -12.31 -8.94
C VAL A 20 -6.57 -12.52 -10.35
N SER A 21 -7.30 -13.28 -11.18
CA SER A 21 -6.94 -13.50 -12.57
C SER A 21 -6.96 -12.21 -13.41
N ALA A 22 -7.87 -11.28 -13.09
CA ALA A 22 -7.92 -9.97 -13.76
C ALA A 22 -6.73 -9.10 -13.38
N LEU A 23 -6.35 -9.08 -12.09
CA LEU A 23 -5.13 -8.41 -11.63
C LEU A 23 -3.88 -8.98 -12.31
N GLN A 24 -3.70 -10.31 -12.31
CA GLN A 24 -2.55 -10.96 -12.94
C GLN A 24 -2.41 -10.61 -14.42
N ARG A 25 -3.50 -10.66 -15.19
CA ARG A 25 -3.49 -10.27 -16.60
C ARG A 25 -3.12 -8.80 -16.80
N GLN A 26 -3.62 -7.93 -15.95
CA GLN A 26 -3.33 -6.51 -16.06
C GLN A 26 -1.87 -6.22 -15.71
N MET A 27 -1.32 -6.88 -14.67
CA MET A 27 0.06 -6.70 -14.23
C MET A 27 1.08 -7.31 -15.18
N ALA A 28 0.74 -8.35 -15.93
CA ALA A 28 1.60 -8.92 -16.97
C ALA A 28 1.99 -7.92 -18.07
N THR A 29 1.32 -6.76 -18.16
CA THR A 29 1.64 -5.68 -19.10
C THR A 29 2.78 -4.76 -18.63
N LEU A 30 3.22 -4.88 -17.38
CA LEU A 30 4.30 -4.08 -16.82
C LEU A 30 5.46 -4.97 -16.37
N ASP A 31 6.68 -4.49 -16.57
CA ASP A 31 7.85 -5.04 -15.89
C ASP A 31 7.93 -4.50 -14.46
N THR A 32 7.59 -5.36 -13.50
CA THR A 32 7.68 -5.06 -12.05
C THR A 32 9.00 -5.52 -11.43
N SER A 33 9.82 -6.31 -12.14
CA SER A 33 11.02 -6.95 -11.59
C SER A 33 12.11 -5.97 -11.14
N SER A 34 12.07 -4.75 -11.68
CA SER A 34 13.03 -3.67 -11.44
C SER A 34 12.49 -2.56 -10.53
N LEU A 35 11.34 -2.75 -9.87
CA LEU A 35 10.78 -1.71 -9.00
C LEU A 35 11.61 -1.57 -7.72
N VAL A 36 12.26 -0.42 -7.57
CA VAL A 36 12.96 -0.01 -6.34
C VAL A 36 12.22 1.18 -5.73
N VAL A 37 12.07 1.16 -4.42
CA VAL A 37 11.45 2.25 -3.63
C VAL A 37 12.45 2.78 -2.61
N ALA A 38 12.45 4.09 -2.37
CA ALA A 38 13.17 4.69 -1.25
C ALA A 38 12.25 5.65 -0.49
N PHE A 39 12.60 5.93 0.75
CA PHE A 39 11.76 6.72 1.64
C PHE A 39 12.30 8.15 1.78
N GLY A 40 11.41 9.14 1.69
CA GLY A 40 11.75 10.56 1.79
C GLY A 40 11.41 11.19 3.14
N GLY A 41 10.82 10.41 4.06
CA GLY A 41 10.40 10.90 5.36
C GLY A 41 9.53 9.89 6.10
N ALA A 42 8.93 10.36 7.20
CA ALA A 42 7.95 9.61 7.96
C ALA A 42 6.77 10.52 8.33
N SER A 43 5.59 9.92 8.39
CA SER A 43 4.34 10.61 8.68
C SER A 43 3.45 9.77 9.61
N ILE A 44 2.53 10.46 10.29
CA ILE A 44 1.43 9.82 11.02
C ILE A 44 0.22 9.70 10.10
N TYR A 45 -0.32 8.49 10.02
CA TYR A 45 -1.53 8.15 9.28
C TYR A 45 -2.62 7.71 10.25
N GLN A 46 -3.88 7.84 9.84
CA GLN A 46 -5.02 7.29 10.55
C GLN A 46 -5.80 6.37 9.63
N ASN A 47 -6.42 5.33 10.19
CA ASN A 47 -7.38 4.56 9.43
C ASN A 47 -8.64 5.41 9.14
N GLU A 48 -9.45 4.97 8.18
CA GLU A 48 -10.66 5.71 7.79
C GLU A 48 -11.64 5.96 8.94
N LYS A 49 -11.67 5.07 9.93
CA LYS A 49 -12.52 5.17 11.13
C LYS A 49 -11.90 6.01 12.25
N GLN A 50 -10.68 6.53 12.07
CA GLN A 50 -9.88 7.25 13.07
C GLN A 50 -9.75 6.52 14.41
N SER A 51 -9.88 5.21 14.42
CA SER A 51 -9.72 4.39 15.63
C SER A 51 -8.28 3.96 15.85
N ARG A 52 -7.44 4.05 14.82
CA ARG A 52 -6.01 3.67 14.85
C ARG A 52 -5.16 4.70 14.16
N SER A 53 -4.00 4.95 14.75
CA SER A 53 -2.95 5.77 14.17
C SER A 53 -1.72 4.92 13.87
N PHE A 54 -1.03 5.25 12.78
CA PHE A 54 0.12 4.51 12.25
C PHE A 54 1.27 5.48 12.06
N VAL A 55 2.48 5.08 12.41
CA VAL A 55 3.70 5.73 11.91
C VAL A 55 4.17 4.96 10.70
N ALA A 56 4.38 5.67 9.60
CA ALA A 56 4.78 5.06 8.34
C ALA A 56 5.91 5.85 7.67
N LEU A 57 6.70 5.15 6.87
CA LEU A 57 7.70 5.76 5.99
C LEU A 57 7.04 6.16 4.69
N ASP A 58 7.26 7.41 4.27
CA ASP A 58 6.68 7.97 3.05
C ASP A 58 7.56 7.60 1.86
N VAL A 59 6.96 6.95 0.85
CA VAL A 59 7.67 6.61 -0.38
C VAL A 59 7.93 7.88 -1.17
N ASP A 60 9.18 8.06 -1.58
CA ASP A 60 9.63 9.17 -2.41
C ASP A 60 10.08 8.64 -3.79
N LEU A 61 11.27 8.06 -3.86
CA LEU A 61 11.72 7.38 -5.06
C LEU A 61 10.85 6.14 -5.35
N GLY A 62 10.43 5.99 -6.60
CA GLY A 62 9.61 4.86 -7.05
C GLY A 62 8.09 5.13 -7.04
N ALA A 63 7.64 6.23 -6.43
CA ALA A 63 6.22 6.59 -6.35
C ALA A 63 5.50 6.63 -7.72
N ASP A 64 6.18 7.08 -8.78
CA ASP A 64 5.60 7.11 -10.14
C ASP A 64 5.36 5.72 -10.71
N ARG A 65 6.25 4.76 -10.44
CA ARG A 65 6.03 3.36 -10.85
C ARG A 65 4.89 2.74 -10.04
N ILE A 66 4.82 3.02 -8.73
CA ILE A 66 3.71 2.58 -7.89
C ILE A 66 2.39 3.18 -8.39
N ARG A 67 2.37 4.44 -8.84
CA ARG A 67 1.19 5.07 -9.42
C ARG A 67 0.70 4.37 -10.69
N ARG A 68 1.61 3.93 -11.56
CA ARG A 68 1.23 3.12 -12.74
C ARG A 68 0.62 1.77 -12.33
N LEU A 69 1.16 1.12 -11.29
CA LEU A 69 0.55 -0.09 -10.74
C LEU A 69 -0.84 0.20 -10.19
N LEU A 70 -0.98 1.30 -9.46
CA LEU A 70 -2.26 1.75 -8.91
C LEU A 70 -3.30 1.96 -10.02
N GLU A 71 -2.98 2.62 -11.12
CA GLU A 71 -3.90 2.84 -12.24
C GLU A 71 -4.45 1.53 -12.82
N LEU A 72 -3.59 0.51 -12.94
CA LEU A 72 -4.00 -0.82 -13.40
C LEU A 72 -4.84 -1.56 -12.38
N VAL A 73 -4.51 -1.45 -11.08
CA VAL A 73 -5.33 -2.00 -9.99
C VAL A 73 -6.70 -1.33 -9.99
N ASP A 74 -6.77 -0.01 -10.08
CA ASP A 74 -8.01 0.76 -10.08
C ASP A 74 -8.91 0.42 -11.28
N ALA A 75 -8.34 0.16 -12.46
CA ALA A 75 -9.09 -0.34 -13.60
C ALA A 75 -9.79 -1.69 -13.30
N VAL A 76 -9.12 -2.59 -12.58
CA VAL A 76 -9.72 -3.86 -12.11
C VAL A 76 -10.75 -3.59 -11.01
N MET A 77 -10.49 -2.69 -10.08
CA MET A 77 -11.46 -2.30 -9.03
C MET A 77 -12.77 -1.79 -9.64
N VAL A 78 -12.69 -0.89 -10.63
CA VAL A 78 -13.87 -0.36 -11.35
C VAL A 78 -14.64 -1.48 -12.05
N ARG A 79 -13.95 -2.40 -12.74
CA ARG A 79 -14.59 -3.54 -13.43
C ARG A 79 -15.40 -4.43 -12.49
N PHE A 80 -14.98 -4.55 -11.24
CA PHE A 80 -15.68 -5.33 -10.20
C PHE A 80 -16.63 -4.48 -9.33
N SER A 81 -16.88 -3.23 -9.75
CA SER A 81 -17.72 -2.25 -9.03
C SER A 81 -17.25 -2.05 -7.58
N LYS A 82 -15.93 -2.00 -7.40
CA LYS A 82 -15.28 -1.75 -6.10
C LYS A 82 -14.74 -0.32 -6.06
N PRO A 83 -14.60 0.26 -4.84
CA PRO A 83 -13.99 1.57 -4.69
C PRO A 83 -12.55 1.57 -5.18
N THR A 84 -12.17 2.57 -5.98
CA THR A 84 -10.76 2.87 -6.31
C THR A 84 -10.01 3.38 -5.08
N PHE A 85 -8.71 3.59 -5.21
CA PHE A 85 -7.88 4.16 -4.15
C PHE A 85 -8.23 5.63 -3.84
N TYR A 86 -7.49 6.23 -2.89
CA TYR A 86 -7.69 7.64 -2.50
C TYR A 86 -7.39 8.58 -3.67
N ALA A 87 -8.16 9.68 -3.78
CA ALA A 87 -8.00 10.67 -4.84
C ALA A 87 -6.61 11.34 -4.83
N ASP A 88 -6.05 11.54 -3.64
CA ASP A 88 -4.65 11.96 -3.43
C ASP A 88 -3.87 10.77 -2.84
N PRO A 89 -3.23 9.92 -3.67
CA PRO A 89 -2.56 8.72 -3.22
C PRO A 89 -1.28 9.04 -2.46
N ARG A 90 -1.26 8.67 -1.18
CA ARG A 90 -0.07 8.74 -0.31
C ARG A 90 0.52 7.36 -0.12
N PHE A 91 1.57 7.03 -0.86
CA PHE A 91 2.24 5.74 -0.75
C PHE A 91 3.17 5.71 0.46
N HIS A 92 2.98 4.72 1.32
CA HIS A 92 3.73 4.60 2.56
C HIS A 92 3.84 3.14 3.01
N ALA A 93 4.83 2.87 3.86
CA ALA A 93 4.99 1.58 4.54
C ALA A 93 4.84 1.77 6.05
N SER A 94 3.74 1.27 6.62
CA SER A 94 3.45 1.37 8.05
C SER A 94 4.37 0.49 8.88
N ILE A 95 5.07 1.08 9.86
CA ILE A 95 6.03 0.38 10.73
C ILE A 95 5.38 -0.03 12.05
N VAL A 96 4.66 0.90 12.68
CA VAL A 96 4.02 0.71 13.99
C VAL A 96 2.66 1.37 14.02
N TRP A 97 1.77 0.88 14.87
CA TRP A 97 0.45 1.43 15.08
C TRP A 97 0.05 1.38 16.54
N ALA A 98 -0.86 2.26 16.92
CA ALA A 98 -1.52 2.28 18.22
C ALA A 98 -3.02 2.56 18.05
N ASP A 99 -3.83 2.03 18.96
CA ASP A 99 -5.21 2.47 19.09
C ASP A 99 -5.23 3.94 19.55
N ARG A 100 -6.20 4.71 19.09
CA ARG A 100 -6.26 6.16 19.35
C ARG A 100 -6.32 6.49 20.85
N ASP A 101 -6.96 5.63 21.63
CA ASP A 101 -7.17 5.83 23.07
C ASP A 101 -6.08 5.16 23.93
N ALA A 102 -5.02 4.60 23.32
CA ALA A 102 -3.90 4.04 24.06
C ALA A 102 -3.14 5.16 24.78
N ALA A 103 -2.85 4.95 26.08
CA ALA A 103 -2.16 5.94 26.91
C ALA A 103 -0.80 6.38 26.33
N ASP A 104 -0.11 5.47 25.64
CA ASP A 104 1.22 5.72 25.06
C ASP A 104 1.18 6.12 23.58
N GLY A 105 0.00 6.10 22.93
CA GLY A 105 -0.24 6.56 21.56
C GLY A 105 0.81 6.15 20.51
N VAL A 106 0.84 6.88 19.40
CA VAL A 106 2.03 6.93 18.52
C VAL A 106 2.73 8.27 18.74
N PRO A 107 4.08 8.33 18.63
CA PRO A 107 4.82 9.57 18.82
C PRO A 107 4.30 10.69 17.91
N ALA A 108 4.13 11.90 18.46
CA ALA A 108 3.65 13.06 17.70
C ALA A 108 4.72 13.64 16.76
N ASP A 109 6.01 13.44 17.08
CA ASP A 109 7.13 13.89 16.27
C ASP A 109 7.76 12.70 15.54
N THR A 110 7.82 12.81 14.21
CA THR A 110 8.40 11.83 13.30
C THR A 110 9.68 12.33 12.63
N GLY A 111 10.17 13.53 12.98
CA GLY A 111 11.31 14.18 12.32
C GLY A 111 12.57 13.31 12.29
N ARG A 112 13.00 12.82 13.46
CA ARG A 112 14.16 11.91 13.56
C ARG A 112 13.98 10.63 12.75
N LEU A 113 12.78 10.05 12.75
CA LEU A 113 12.49 8.86 11.96
C LEU A 113 12.53 9.18 10.47
N GLY A 114 12.04 10.35 10.07
CA GLY A 114 12.12 10.84 8.70
C GLY A 114 13.55 11.05 8.22
N ASP A 115 14.43 11.58 9.07
CA ASP A 115 15.86 11.72 8.75
C ASP A 115 16.51 10.36 8.56
N MET A 116 16.27 9.42 9.47
CA MET A 116 16.74 8.03 9.33
C MET A 116 16.17 7.35 8.08
N ALA A 117 14.92 7.63 7.71
CA ALA A 117 14.26 7.05 6.53
C ALA A 117 14.96 7.46 5.23
N ARG A 118 15.46 8.70 5.15
CA ARG A 118 16.21 9.21 3.98
C ARG A 118 17.58 8.58 3.82
N GLU A 119 18.16 8.06 4.90
CA GLU A 119 19.45 7.37 4.89
C GLU A 119 19.31 5.89 4.49
N LEU A 120 18.09 5.34 4.45
CA LEU A 120 17.87 3.96 4.03
C LEU A 120 18.18 3.79 2.54
N PRO A 121 18.87 2.70 2.16
CA PRO A 121 19.07 2.40 0.75
C PRO A 121 17.73 2.09 0.07
N GLY A 122 17.70 2.25 -1.25
CA GLY A 122 16.57 1.81 -2.05
C GLY A 122 16.29 0.32 -1.85
N ILE A 123 15.02 -0.01 -1.63
CA ILE A 123 14.53 -1.37 -1.40
C ILE A 123 13.87 -1.87 -2.68
N GLN A 124 14.32 -3.02 -3.17
CA GLN A 124 13.65 -3.70 -4.27
C GLN A 124 12.31 -4.28 -3.79
N VAL A 125 11.26 -4.05 -4.56
CA VAL A 125 9.94 -4.64 -4.31
C VAL A 125 9.95 -6.08 -4.82
N ASP A 126 9.86 -7.03 -3.90
CA ASP A 126 10.00 -8.45 -4.22
C ASP A 126 8.76 -9.06 -4.88
N ARG A 127 7.56 -8.66 -4.44
CA ARG A 127 6.30 -9.32 -4.78
C ARG A 127 5.14 -8.34 -4.83
N LEU A 128 4.25 -8.51 -5.80
CA LEU A 128 2.93 -7.90 -5.78
C LEU A 128 1.89 -8.95 -5.39
N VAL A 129 1.15 -8.70 -4.32
CA VAL A 129 0.22 -9.67 -3.74
C VAL A 129 -1.17 -9.08 -3.55
N CYS A 130 -2.19 -9.91 -3.73
CA CYS A 130 -3.56 -9.64 -3.33
C CYS A 130 -3.89 -10.48 -2.10
N VAL A 131 -4.31 -9.83 -1.01
CA VAL A 131 -4.70 -10.53 0.21
C VAL A 131 -6.22 -10.51 0.32
N VAL A 132 -6.83 -11.68 0.46
CA VAL A 132 -8.28 -11.85 0.64
C VAL A 132 -8.52 -12.75 1.85
N GLY A 133 -9.01 -12.15 2.94
CA GLY A 133 -9.14 -12.85 4.22
C GLY A 133 -7.76 -13.26 4.75
N ASP A 134 -7.56 -14.56 4.95
CA ASP A 134 -6.32 -15.20 5.39
C ASP A 134 -5.45 -15.71 4.23
N LYS A 135 -5.88 -15.51 2.97
CA LYS A 135 -5.18 -16.01 1.78
C LYS A 135 -4.42 -14.92 1.06
N GLU A 136 -3.21 -15.25 0.62
CA GLU A 136 -2.35 -14.42 -0.22
C GLU A 136 -2.27 -15.01 -1.63
N TYR A 137 -2.47 -14.17 -2.65
CA TYR A 137 -2.38 -14.54 -4.05
C TYR A 137 -1.28 -13.71 -4.72
N ALA A 138 -0.30 -14.38 -5.32
CA ALA A 138 0.74 -13.71 -6.12
C ALA A 138 0.13 -13.15 -7.41
N ILE A 139 0.44 -11.89 -7.71
CA ILE A 139 -0.07 -11.17 -8.88
C ILE A 139 1.02 -10.98 -9.93
N ALA A 140 2.23 -10.60 -9.51
CA ALA A 140 3.43 -10.48 -10.32
C ALA A 140 4.67 -10.73 -9.45
#